data_AF-A0A8S9XU99-F1
#
_entry.id   AF-A0A8S9XU99-F1
#
_cell.length_a   1.000
_cell.length_b   1.000
_cell.length_c   1.000
_cell.angle_alpha   90.00
_cell.angle_beta   90.00
_cell.angle_gamma   90.00
#
_symmetry.space_group_name_H-M   'P 1'
#
loop_
_entity.id
_entity.type
_entity.pdbx_description
1 polymer ?
#
loop_
_entity_poly.entity_id
_entity_poly.type
_entity_poly.pdbx_seq_one_letter_code
_entity_poly.pdbx_strand_id
1 'polypeptide(L)'
;MGVLRPKIMQRRCLIQRHEVDSTMKPAVLLVVAVVAVQAVTFDDQMEEEWELFKLKHQKTYPHFEEIIRKMFFMNTKRDILKHNLKFEKGLVTFTMGLNQFSDMLPSELAKYNGVILPSNSTRFGSTFIEPANVAVPSEVDWRKNGAVTAVKNQGHCGSCWSFAATGALEGQHFRKTNKLVSLSEQNLVDCSTGYGNNGCHGGFMEAAYRYIKENGGIDTEKSYPYEAKEKQCRFKKGSIGAIDSGYKHIPFGDEEALKKAVATIGPVAVAIDCNHPSFFNYKSGVYFESTCSERNTNHAVLVVGYGTSKEGHDYWLVKNSWGTSWGENGYIRMARSKKNNCGVASYASYPLV
;
A
#
# COMPACT_ATOMS: atom_id res chain seq x y z
N MET A 1 -61.24 39.10 85.49
CA MET A 1 -61.61 38.11 86.52
C MET A 1 -61.07 36.75 86.05
N GLY A 2 -60.23 36.00 86.76
CA GLY A 2 -59.74 36.18 88.12
C GLY A 2 -60.34 35.16 89.09
N VAL A 3 -59.50 34.18 89.46
CA VAL A 3 -59.43 33.52 90.78
C VAL A 3 -60.18 32.18 91.01
N LEU A 4 -59.41 31.23 91.59
CA LEU A 4 -59.72 30.01 92.38
C LEU A 4 -60.09 28.64 91.74
N ARG A 5 -59.31 27.62 92.16
CA ARG A 5 -59.62 26.16 92.17
C ARG A 5 -60.11 25.76 93.59
N PRO A 6 -60.64 24.54 93.84
CA PRO A 6 -59.73 23.46 94.30
C PRO A 6 -60.08 21.99 93.94
N LYS A 7 -58.98 21.21 93.80
CA LYS A 7 -58.68 19.81 94.18
C LYS A 7 -59.77 18.77 94.54
N ILE A 8 -59.37 17.50 94.28
CA ILE A 8 -59.65 16.18 94.92
C ILE A 8 -60.12 15.16 93.84
N MET A 9 -59.64 13.91 93.73
CA MET A 9 -58.66 13.14 94.53
C MET A 9 -57.54 12.46 93.67
N GLN A 10 -57.32 11.15 93.81
CA GLN A 10 -56.39 10.27 93.08
C GLN A 10 -56.96 8.83 93.05
N ARG A 11 -56.59 8.01 92.07
CA ARG A 11 -56.04 6.66 92.31
C ARG A 11 -54.99 6.33 91.24
N ARG A 12 -53.91 5.67 91.68
CA ARG A 12 -52.76 5.26 90.86
C ARG A 12 -52.96 3.82 90.37
N CYS A 13 -52.38 3.46 89.23
CA CYS A 13 -51.31 2.46 89.22
C CYS A 13 -50.41 2.63 87.98
N LEU A 14 -49.09 2.52 88.17
CA LEU A 14 -48.07 2.50 87.11
C LEU A 14 -47.53 1.08 86.97
N ILE A 15 -47.22 0.64 85.75
CA ILE A 15 -46.01 -0.15 85.46
C ILE A 15 -45.38 0.38 84.15
N GLN A 16 -44.05 0.42 84.11
CA GLN A 16 -43.26 1.08 83.06
C GLN A 16 -42.97 0.21 81.83
N ARG A 17 -42.99 0.89 80.67
CA ARG A 17 -42.00 0.94 79.57
C ARG A 17 -41.05 -0.26 79.33
N HIS A 18 -40.87 -0.57 78.04
CA HIS A 18 -39.53 -0.51 77.43
C HIS A 18 -39.61 -0.03 75.97
N GLU A 19 -38.77 0.94 75.60
CA GLU A 19 -38.47 1.31 74.22
C GLU A 19 -37.26 0.48 73.75
N VAL A 20 -37.26 0.02 72.49
CA VAL A 20 -36.04 -0.19 71.68
C VAL A 20 -36.35 0.18 70.23
N ASP A 21 -35.44 0.94 69.64
CA ASP A 21 -35.51 1.56 68.31
C ASP A 21 -34.90 0.66 67.22
N SER A 22 -35.50 0.57 66.02
CA SER A 22 -34.73 0.21 64.80
C SER A 22 -35.46 0.40 63.45
N THR A 23 -34.89 1.32 62.65
CA THR A 23 -34.57 1.18 61.21
C THR A 23 -35.63 0.75 60.17
N MET A 24 -36.31 1.77 59.64
CA MET A 24 -36.64 2.01 58.22
C MET A 24 -36.21 0.96 57.15
N LYS A 25 -37.18 0.38 56.42
CA LYS A 25 -37.00 -0.15 55.04
C LYS A 25 -38.25 0.07 54.16
N PRO A 26 -38.15 0.81 53.03
CA PRO A 26 -39.23 0.97 52.06
C PRO A 26 -39.22 -0.10 50.95
N ALA A 27 -40.33 -0.14 50.22
CA ALA A 27 -40.65 -0.94 49.03
C ALA A 27 -39.47 -1.51 48.20
N VAL A 28 -39.46 -2.84 48.05
CA VAL A 28 -38.72 -3.52 46.98
C VAL A 28 -39.53 -3.40 45.68
N LEU A 29 -39.26 -2.34 44.92
CA LEU A 29 -39.76 -2.17 43.56
C LEU A 29 -38.58 -2.13 42.58
N LEU A 30 -37.78 -3.19 42.65
CA LEU A 30 -36.69 -3.48 41.71
C LEU A 30 -37.27 -4.02 40.40
N VAL A 31 -37.92 -3.13 39.64
CA VAL A 31 -37.95 -3.30 38.18
C VAL A 31 -36.52 -3.05 37.72
N VAL A 32 -35.70 -4.11 37.78
CA VAL A 32 -34.49 -4.18 36.97
C VAL A 32 -34.98 -4.26 35.54
N ALA A 33 -35.13 -3.09 34.91
CA ALA A 33 -35.07 -3.02 33.47
C ALA A 33 -33.67 -3.51 33.10
N VAL A 34 -33.57 -4.82 32.81
CA VAL A 34 -32.40 -5.41 32.17
C VAL A 34 -32.39 -4.86 30.74
N VAL A 35 -31.95 -3.61 30.62
CA VAL A 35 -31.33 -3.13 29.40
C VAL A 35 -30.07 -3.98 29.29
N ALA A 36 -30.19 -5.09 28.55
CA ALA A 36 -29.06 -5.89 28.14
C ALA A 36 -28.25 -5.04 27.16
N VAL A 37 -27.47 -4.10 27.72
CA VAL A 37 -26.32 -3.54 27.03
C VAL A 37 -25.43 -4.73 26.78
N GLN A 38 -25.45 -5.23 25.55
CA GLN A 38 -24.46 -6.19 25.08
C GLN A 38 -23.12 -5.46 25.11
N ALA A 39 -22.43 -5.59 26.24
CA ALA A 39 -21.06 -5.14 26.38
C ALA A 39 -20.20 -6.07 25.53
N VAL A 40 -20.09 -5.74 24.24
CA VAL A 40 -19.17 -6.36 23.30
C VAL A 40 -17.79 -6.34 23.96
N THR A 41 -17.24 -7.52 24.25
CA THR A 41 -15.93 -7.57 24.87
C THR A 41 -14.86 -7.19 23.86
N PHE A 42 -13.68 -6.81 24.34
CA PHE A 42 -12.55 -6.52 23.47
C PHE A 42 -12.19 -7.74 22.59
N ASP A 43 -12.33 -8.95 23.13
CA ASP A 43 -12.07 -10.19 22.41
C ASP A 43 -13.15 -10.47 21.35
N ASP A 44 -14.43 -10.20 21.63
CA ASP A 44 -15.52 -10.32 20.64
C ASP A 44 -15.30 -9.39 19.45
N GLN A 45 -14.96 -8.11 19.69
CA GLN A 45 -14.66 -7.15 18.63
C GLN A 45 -13.45 -7.59 17.80
N MET A 46 -12.42 -8.14 18.45
CA MET A 46 -11.24 -8.69 17.76
C MET A 46 -11.57 -9.92 16.90
N GLU A 47 -12.53 -10.75 17.31
CA GLU A 47 -12.99 -11.87 16.48
C GLU A 47 -13.78 -11.37 15.26
N GLU A 48 -14.75 -10.47 15.46
CA GLU A 48 -15.56 -9.93 14.37
C GLU A 48 -14.70 -9.26 13.29
N GLU A 49 -13.73 -8.43 13.67
CA GLU A 49 -12.80 -7.82 12.72
C GLU A 49 -11.89 -8.82 12.00
N TRP A 50 -11.49 -9.91 12.67
CA TRP A 50 -10.70 -10.98 12.06
C TRP A 50 -11.52 -11.75 11.03
N GLU A 51 -12.76 -12.10 11.35
CA GLU A 51 -13.69 -12.75 10.41
C GLU A 51 -14.02 -11.85 9.22
N LEU A 52 -14.30 -10.57 9.45
CA LEU A 52 -14.52 -9.58 8.38
C LEU A 52 -13.28 -9.43 7.48
N PHE A 53 -12.08 -9.44 8.06
CA PHE A 53 -10.83 -9.42 7.30
C PHE A 53 -10.68 -10.69 6.44
N LYS A 54 -10.86 -11.88 7.02
CA LYS A 54 -10.79 -13.15 6.30
C LYS A 54 -11.81 -13.19 5.15
N LEU A 55 -13.06 -12.82 5.42
CA LEU A 55 -14.14 -12.78 4.41
C LEU A 55 -13.80 -11.82 3.26
N LYS A 56 -13.38 -10.59 3.58
CA LYS A 56 -13.00 -9.56 2.60
C LYS A 56 -11.83 -9.98 1.72
N HIS A 57 -10.86 -10.71 2.28
CA HIS A 57 -9.65 -11.13 1.59
C HIS A 57 -9.66 -12.61 1.18
N GLN A 58 -10.81 -13.28 1.26
CA GLN A 58 -11.03 -14.69 0.88
C GLN A 58 -10.01 -15.65 1.52
N LYS A 59 -9.70 -15.43 2.80
CA LYS A 59 -8.73 -16.23 3.56
C LYS A 59 -9.40 -17.40 4.28
N THR A 60 -8.76 -18.55 4.24
CA THR A 60 -9.13 -19.76 5.01
C THR A 60 -7.85 -20.42 5.52
N TYR A 61 -7.81 -20.78 6.80
CA TYR A 61 -6.61 -21.29 7.45
C TYR A 61 -6.86 -22.59 8.24
N PRO A 62 -5.90 -23.52 8.27
CA PRO A 62 -5.86 -24.57 9.29
C PRO A 62 -5.78 -23.97 10.70
N HIS A 63 -6.38 -24.63 11.69
CA HIS A 63 -6.52 -24.09 13.05
C HIS A 63 -5.20 -23.60 13.70
N PHE A 64 -4.08 -24.31 13.48
CA PHE A 64 -2.77 -23.89 14.01
C PHE A 64 -2.19 -22.66 13.30
N GLU A 65 -2.46 -22.51 11.99
CA GLU A 65 -2.00 -21.37 11.20
C GLU A 65 -2.84 -20.14 11.53
N GLU A 66 -4.16 -20.31 11.72
CA GLU A 66 -5.09 -19.25 12.07
C GLU A 66 -4.66 -18.44 13.31
N ILE A 67 -4.19 -19.11 14.36
CA ILE A 67 -3.66 -18.46 15.57
C ILE A 67 -2.50 -17.51 15.22
N ILE A 68 -1.58 -17.96 14.35
CA ILE A 68 -0.42 -17.17 13.91
C ILE A 68 -0.87 -16.00 13.02
N ARG A 69 -1.78 -16.26 12.06
CA ARG A 69 -2.33 -15.26 11.13
C ARG A 69 -3.05 -14.14 11.88
N LYS A 70 -3.92 -14.51 12.82
CA LYS A 70 -4.63 -13.56 13.68
C LYS A 70 -3.66 -12.75 14.54
N MET A 71 -2.61 -13.37 15.09
CA MET A 71 -1.55 -12.65 15.82
C MET A 71 -0.86 -11.59 14.94
N PHE A 72 -0.46 -11.93 13.71
CA PHE A 72 0.14 -10.98 12.77
C PHE A 72 -0.84 -9.85 12.39
N PHE A 73 -2.08 -10.19 12.07
CA PHE A 73 -3.14 -9.20 11.79
C PHE A 73 -3.34 -8.20 12.95
N MET A 74 -3.41 -8.69 14.18
CA MET A 74 -3.60 -7.84 15.36
C MET A 74 -2.38 -6.97 15.68
N ASN A 75 -1.17 -7.47 15.43
CA ASN A 75 0.05 -6.66 15.52
C ASN A 75 0.05 -5.54 14.47
N THR A 76 -0.22 -5.89 13.21
CA THR A 76 -0.34 -4.92 12.10
C THR A 76 -1.42 -3.87 12.39
N LYS A 77 -2.62 -4.27 12.85
CA LYS A 77 -3.69 -3.33 13.24
C LYS A 77 -3.21 -2.36 14.33
N ARG A 78 -2.53 -2.87 15.37
CA ARG A 78 -2.02 -2.04 16.47
C ARG A 78 -1.03 -0.98 15.97
N ASP A 79 -0.14 -1.35 15.06
CA ASP A 79 0.89 -0.43 14.56
C ASP A 79 0.31 0.57 13.54
N ILE A 80 -0.69 0.18 12.74
CA ILE A 80 -1.52 1.10 11.94
C ILE A 80 -2.17 2.16 12.83
N LEU A 81 -2.81 1.77 13.94
CA LEU A 81 -3.46 2.71 14.86
C LEU A 81 -2.46 3.68 15.50
N LYS A 82 -1.29 3.19 15.94
CA LYS A 82 -0.20 4.05 16.46
C LYS A 82 0.32 5.03 15.41
N HIS A 83 0.45 4.59 14.15
CA HIS A 83 0.90 5.43 13.05
C HIS A 83 -0.14 6.50 12.71
N ASN A 84 -1.41 6.13 12.58
CA ASN A 84 -2.48 7.08 12.27
C ASN A 84 -2.66 8.10 13.42
N LEU A 85 -2.44 7.72 14.69
CA LEU A 85 -2.40 8.70 15.79
C LEU A 85 -1.24 9.72 15.66
N LYS A 86 -0.15 9.38 14.99
CA LYS A 86 0.90 10.37 14.63
C LYS A 86 0.45 11.25 13.47
N PHE A 87 -0.30 10.71 12.51
CA PHE A 87 -0.84 11.46 11.37
C PHE A 87 -1.83 12.54 11.84
N GLU A 88 -2.79 12.19 12.71
CA GLU A 88 -3.73 13.15 13.32
C GLU A 88 -3.03 14.25 14.14
N LYS A 89 -1.80 14.01 14.59
CA LYS A 89 -0.94 14.99 15.29
C LYS A 89 -0.01 15.78 14.36
N GLY A 90 -0.09 15.59 13.05
CA GLY A 90 0.78 16.23 12.06
C GLY A 90 2.25 15.77 12.11
N LEU A 91 2.54 14.64 12.77
CA LEU A 91 3.92 14.14 12.96
C LEU A 91 4.40 13.26 11.80
N VAL A 92 3.49 12.79 10.94
CA VAL A 92 3.76 12.01 9.72
C VAL A 92 2.78 12.45 8.62
N THR A 93 3.16 12.25 7.37
CA THR A 93 2.49 12.84 6.18
C THR A 93 1.58 11.87 5.42
N PHE A 94 1.39 10.64 5.93
CA PHE A 94 0.56 9.60 5.34
C PHE A 94 -0.15 8.75 6.39
N THR A 95 -1.23 8.09 6.01
CA THR A 95 -1.96 7.09 6.80
C THR A 95 -1.63 5.67 6.34
N MET A 96 -1.80 4.72 7.26
CA MET A 96 -1.78 3.29 6.99
C MET A 96 -3.19 2.69 7.14
N GLY A 97 -3.42 1.52 6.57
CA GLY A 97 -4.72 0.83 6.63
C GLY A 97 -4.63 -0.66 6.30
N LEU A 98 -5.54 -1.44 6.88
CA LEU A 98 -5.60 -2.89 6.70
C LEU A 98 -5.90 -3.26 5.23
N ASN A 99 -5.10 -4.18 4.69
CA ASN A 99 -5.20 -4.67 3.31
C ASN A 99 -4.74 -6.14 3.24
N GLN A 100 -4.66 -6.72 2.03
CA GLN A 100 -4.38 -8.15 1.83
C GLN A 100 -3.06 -8.67 2.45
N PHE A 101 -2.15 -7.79 2.85
CA PHE A 101 -0.86 -8.09 3.45
C PHE A 101 -0.88 -8.14 4.98
N SER A 102 -1.95 -7.68 5.64
CA SER A 102 -1.89 -7.38 7.07
C SER A 102 -1.75 -8.61 7.99
N ASP A 103 -2.03 -9.82 7.49
CA ASP A 103 -1.86 -11.12 8.16
C ASP A 103 -0.65 -11.93 7.66
N MET A 104 0.21 -11.33 6.84
CA MET A 104 1.35 -12.00 6.21
C MET A 104 2.63 -11.89 7.04
N LEU A 105 3.43 -12.95 7.02
CA LEU A 105 4.74 -13.00 7.65
C LEU A 105 5.77 -12.23 6.81
N PRO A 106 6.85 -11.68 7.41
CA PRO A 106 7.90 -10.97 6.67
C PRO A 106 8.52 -11.79 5.52
N SER A 107 8.66 -13.11 5.70
CA SER A 107 9.17 -14.04 4.68
C SER A 107 8.22 -14.25 3.50
N GLU A 108 6.93 -13.95 3.66
CA GLU A 108 5.94 -13.99 2.58
C GLU A 108 5.82 -12.63 1.89
N LEU A 109 5.91 -11.54 2.66
CA LEU A 109 6.00 -10.17 2.13
C LEU A 109 7.23 -9.99 1.22
N ALA A 110 8.36 -10.59 1.58
CA ALA A 110 9.56 -10.60 0.75
C ALA A 110 9.34 -11.19 -0.66
N LYS A 111 8.33 -12.05 -0.87
CA LYS A 111 8.04 -12.64 -2.20
C LYS A 111 7.41 -11.67 -3.19
N TYR A 112 6.93 -10.51 -2.75
CA TYR A 112 6.43 -9.44 -3.63
C TYR A 112 7.57 -8.56 -4.15
N ASN A 113 8.75 -8.64 -3.54
CA ASN A 113 9.90 -7.80 -3.85
C ASN A 113 10.81 -8.55 -4.84
N GLY A 114 10.74 -8.14 -6.12
CA GLY A 114 11.36 -8.85 -7.24
C GLY A 114 12.54 -8.14 -7.91
N VAL A 115 13.08 -7.06 -7.35
CA VAL A 115 14.23 -6.37 -7.98
C VAL A 115 15.53 -7.11 -7.68
N ILE A 116 16.19 -7.56 -8.75
CA ILE A 116 17.60 -7.98 -8.70
C ILE A 116 18.40 -6.85 -9.33
N LEU A 117 19.25 -6.18 -8.53
CA LEU A 117 20.06 -5.07 -9.03
C LEU A 117 21.12 -5.55 -10.03
N PRO A 118 21.26 -4.91 -11.20
CA PRO A 118 22.28 -5.26 -12.17
C PRO A 118 23.67 -4.86 -11.66
N SER A 119 24.70 -5.60 -12.08
CA SER A 119 26.07 -5.10 -11.98
C SER A 119 26.26 -3.88 -12.88
N ASN A 120 27.16 -2.96 -12.52
CA ASN A 120 27.47 -1.80 -13.38
C ASN A 120 27.92 -2.22 -14.80
N SER A 121 28.54 -3.40 -14.94
CA SER A 121 28.94 -3.99 -16.23
C SER A 121 27.79 -4.45 -17.13
N THR A 122 26.54 -4.48 -16.65
CA THR A 122 25.38 -4.95 -17.41
C THR A 122 24.36 -3.85 -17.75
N ARG A 123 24.68 -2.58 -17.46
CA ARG A 123 23.88 -1.41 -17.86
C ARG A 123 24.33 -0.88 -19.22
N PHE A 124 23.62 -1.26 -20.28
CA PHE A 124 23.97 -0.94 -21.67
C PHE A 124 23.19 0.24 -22.27
N GLY A 125 22.16 0.73 -21.59
CA GLY A 125 21.35 1.87 -22.05
C GLY A 125 22.12 3.19 -22.01
N SER A 126 21.80 4.10 -22.92
CA SER A 126 22.38 5.45 -22.91
C SER A 126 21.81 6.30 -21.74
N THR A 127 22.59 7.25 -21.23
CA THR A 127 22.12 8.17 -20.20
C THR A 127 21.11 9.17 -20.80
N PHE A 128 20.06 9.49 -20.05
CA PHE A 128 19.18 10.61 -20.36
C PHE A 128 19.96 11.92 -20.30
N ILE A 129 19.91 12.68 -21.39
CA ILE A 129 20.44 14.05 -21.44
C ILE A 129 19.24 14.96 -21.24
N GLU A 130 19.28 15.74 -20.15
CA GLU A 130 18.24 16.70 -19.85
C GLU A 130 18.13 17.76 -20.96
N PRO A 131 16.92 18.08 -21.45
CA PRO A 131 16.76 19.13 -22.45
C PRO A 131 17.02 20.50 -21.79
N ALA A 132 17.98 21.24 -22.34
CA ALA A 132 18.39 22.55 -21.84
C ALA A 132 17.22 23.55 -21.89
N ASN A 133 17.11 24.40 -20.86
CA ASN A 133 16.13 25.49 -20.75
C ASN A 133 14.65 25.08 -20.83
N VAL A 134 14.31 23.79 -20.67
CA VAL A 134 12.90 23.36 -20.61
C VAL A 134 12.31 23.63 -19.23
N ALA A 135 11.38 24.58 -19.17
CA ALA A 135 10.46 24.70 -18.06
C ALA A 135 9.47 23.53 -18.08
N VAL A 136 9.39 22.77 -16.98
CA VAL A 136 8.44 21.66 -16.82
C VAL A 136 7.24 22.10 -15.97
N PRO A 137 6.05 21.51 -16.15
CA PRO A 137 4.89 21.80 -15.30
C PRO A 137 5.17 21.57 -13.80
N SER A 138 4.38 22.20 -12.93
CA SER A 138 4.44 21.94 -11.48
C SER A 138 3.77 20.61 -11.08
N GLU A 139 2.78 20.16 -11.85
CA GLU A 139 2.11 18.86 -11.72
C GLU A 139 2.08 18.15 -13.07
N VAL A 140 2.33 16.83 -13.06
CA VAL A 140 2.15 15.92 -14.20
C VAL A 140 1.40 14.70 -13.71
N ASP A 141 0.41 14.23 -14.47
CA ASP A 141 -0.32 12.99 -14.19
C ASP A 141 -0.71 12.31 -15.51
N TRP A 142 0.14 11.39 -15.98
CA TRP A 142 -0.03 10.71 -17.27
C TRP A 142 -1.29 9.85 -17.38
N ARG A 143 -1.98 9.58 -16.26
CA ARG A 143 -3.31 8.94 -16.27
C ARG A 143 -4.34 9.85 -16.93
N LYS A 144 -4.29 11.16 -16.65
CA LYS A 144 -5.17 12.18 -17.25
C LYS A 144 -4.95 12.31 -18.76
N ASN A 145 -3.75 11.97 -19.23
CA ASN A 145 -3.38 11.98 -20.65
C ASN A 145 -3.62 10.64 -21.38
N GLY A 146 -4.13 9.60 -20.70
CA GLY A 146 -4.38 8.29 -21.31
C GLY A 146 -3.14 7.40 -21.52
N ALA A 147 -1.97 7.79 -21.01
CA ALA A 147 -0.71 7.06 -21.21
C ALA A 147 -0.43 5.98 -20.13
N VAL A 148 -1.46 5.56 -19.37
CA VAL A 148 -1.33 4.64 -18.23
C VAL A 148 -2.49 3.66 -18.23
N THR A 149 -2.20 2.35 -18.30
CA THR A 149 -3.19 1.28 -18.19
C THR A 149 -3.78 1.17 -16.77
N ALA A 150 -4.84 0.37 -16.61
CA ALA A 150 -5.36 0.01 -15.29
C ALA A 150 -4.27 -0.60 -14.36
N VAL A 151 -4.47 -0.51 -13.05
CA VAL A 151 -3.61 -1.19 -12.07
C VAL A 151 -3.79 -2.70 -12.21
N LYS A 152 -2.66 -3.42 -12.30
CA LYS A 152 -2.59 -4.88 -12.35
C LYS A 152 -2.17 -5.44 -10.96
N ASN A 153 -2.11 -6.76 -10.83
CA ASN A 153 -1.67 -7.43 -9.61
C ASN A 153 -0.70 -8.57 -9.91
N GLN A 154 0.54 -8.49 -9.39
CA GLN A 154 1.56 -9.52 -9.54
C GLN A 154 1.31 -10.78 -8.68
N GLY A 155 0.42 -10.71 -7.70
CA GLY A 155 0.18 -11.81 -6.76
C GLY A 155 1.46 -12.29 -6.06
N HIS A 156 1.55 -13.59 -5.77
CA HIS A 156 2.66 -14.19 -5.03
C HIS A 156 3.94 -14.45 -5.87
N CYS A 157 4.21 -13.59 -6.85
CA CYS A 157 5.33 -13.71 -7.78
C CYS A 157 6.20 -12.44 -7.73
N GLY A 158 7.52 -12.59 -7.54
CA GLY A 158 8.50 -11.50 -7.51
C GLY A 158 8.78 -10.94 -8.90
N SER A 159 7.74 -10.42 -9.55
CA SER A 159 7.76 -9.97 -10.96
C SER A 159 7.42 -8.49 -11.13
N CYS A 160 7.48 -7.69 -10.06
CA CYS A 160 7.32 -6.23 -10.11
C CYS A 160 8.15 -5.56 -11.24
N TRP A 161 9.32 -6.11 -11.55
CA TRP A 161 10.20 -5.66 -12.62
C TRP A 161 9.55 -5.76 -14.01
N SER A 162 8.71 -6.77 -14.27
CA SER A 162 7.99 -6.90 -15.53
C SER A 162 6.86 -5.88 -15.61
N PHE A 163 6.07 -5.69 -14.54
CA PHE A 163 5.01 -4.68 -14.46
C PHE A 163 5.51 -3.22 -14.61
N ALA A 164 6.70 -2.93 -14.07
CA ALA A 164 7.33 -1.63 -14.25
C ALA A 164 7.81 -1.44 -15.70
N ALA A 165 8.41 -2.47 -16.31
CA ALA A 165 8.89 -2.44 -17.69
C ALA A 165 7.74 -2.35 -18.72
N THR A 166 6.70 -3.17 -18.59
CA THR A 166 5.49 -3.08 -19.41
C THR A 166 4.86 -1.71 -19.23
N GLY A 167 4.62 -1.25 -18.00
CA GLY A 167 3.97 0.04 -17.73
C GLY A 167 4.69 1.25 -18.35
N ALA A 168 6.02 1.23 -18.41
CA ALA A 168 6.79 2.25 -19.12
C ALA A 168 6.64 2.12 -20.64
N LEU A 169 6.73 0.91 -21.19
CA LEU A 169 6.57 0.67 -22.63
C LEU A 169 5.14 0.93 -23.13
N GLU A 170 4.12 0.64 -22.32
CA GLU A 170 2.72 0.98 -22.55
C GLU A 170 2.56 2.50 -22.73
N GLY A 171 3.17 3.28 -21.84
CA GLY A 171 3.17 4.75 -21.91
C GLY A 171 3.94 5.30 -23.12
N GLN A 172 5.11 4.74 -23.43
CA GLN A 172 5.88 5.15 -24.62
C GLN A 172 5.15 4.79 -25.92
N HIS A 173 4.62 3.57 -26.02
CA HIS A 173 3.84 3.13 -27.19
C HIS A 173 2.64 4.05 -27.40
N PHE A 174 1.88 4.37 -26.34
CA PHE A 174 0.79 5.34 -26.42
C PHE A 174 1.25 6.70 -26.96
N ARG A 175 2.37 7.25 -26.44
CA ARG A 175 2.91 8.54 -26.93
C ARG A 175 3.29 8.53 -28.42
N LYS A 176 3.70 7.37 -28.96
CA LYS A 176 4.06 7.22 -30.38
C LYS A 176 2.87 6.93 -31.29
N THR A 177 1.89 6.16 -30.84
CA THR A 177 0.81 5.62 -31.70
C THR A 177 -0.58 6.18 -31.39
N ASN A 178 -0.73 6.93 -30.30
CA ASN A 178 -1.99 7.33 -29.68
C ASN A 178 -2.94 6.15 -29.37
N LYS A 179 -2.39 4.95 -29.17
CA LYS A 179 -3.14 3.73 -28.80
C LYS A 179 -2.58 3.17 -27.51
N LEU A 180 -3.41 3.03 -26.49
CA LEU A 180 -3.01 2.40 -25.23
C LEU A 180 -3.28 0.91 -25.33
N VAL A 181 -2.23 0.09 -25.24
CA VAL A 181 -2.30 -1.37 -25.35
C VAL A 181 -1.69 -1.95 -24.09
N SER A 182 -2.43 -2.79 -23.36
CA SER A 182 -1.88 -3.53 -22.21
C SER A 182 -0.92 -4.62 -22.69
N LEU A 183 0.31 -4.62 -22.19
CA LEU A 183 1.37 -5.54 -22.60
C LEU A 183 1.53 -6.69 -21.59
N SER A 184 2.01 -7.83 -22.07
CA SER A 184 2.09 -9.06 -21.29
C SER A 184 3.28 -9.09 -20.32
N GLU A 185 3.01 -9.03 -19.02
CA GLU A 185 4.04 -9.34 -18.02
C GLU A 185 4.49 -10.80 -18.08
N GLN A 186 3.59 -11.72 -18.46
CA GLN A 186 3.89 -13.15 -18.52
C GLN A 186 4.88 -13.49 -19.63
N ASN A 187 4.81 -12.79 -20.77
CA ASN A 187 5.80 -12.89 -21.84
C ASN A 187 7.20 -12.56 -21.30
N LEU A 188 7.34 -11.54 -20.46
CA LEU A 188 8.63 -11.20 -19.85
C LEU A 188 9.08 -12.27 -18.85
N VAL A 189 8.17 -12.70 -17.95
CA VAL A 189 8.44 -13.72 -16.93
C VAL A 189 8.93 -15.04 -17.55
N ASP A 190 8.29 -15.49 -18.64
CA ASP A 190 8.59 -16.78 -19.26
C ASP A 190 9.74 -16.76 -20.29
N CYS A 191 10.02 -15.60 -20.92
CA CYS A 191 10.92 -15.52 -22.10
C CYS A 191 12.22 -14.73 -21.89
N SER A 192 12.33 -13.88 -20.87
CA SER A 192 13.48 -12.97 -20.73
C SER A 192 14.63 -13.54 -19.85
N THR A 193 14.63 -14.83 -19.55
CA THR A 193 15.63 -15.46 -18.66
C THR A 193 17.05 -15.41 -19.22
N GLY A 194 17.21 -15.59 -20.54
CA GLY A 194 18.49 -15.39 -21.24
C GLY A 194 19.06 -13.97 -21.15
N TYR A 195 18.28 -13.00 -20.67
CA TYR A 195 18.68 -11.60 -20.49
C TYR A 195 19.00 -11.25 -19.03
N GLY A 196 19.00 -12.23 -18.11
CA GLY A 196 19.35 -12.06 -16.69
C GLY A 196 18.16 -11.85 -15.75
N ASN A 197 16.93 -11.98 -16.24
CA ASN A 197 15.74 -12.08 -15.37
C ASN A 197 15.54 -13.54 -14.91
N ASN A 198 14.85 -13.75 -13.80
CA ASN A 198 14.62 -15.07 -13.20
C ASN A 198 13.13 -15.31 -12.90
N GLY A 199 12.26 -14.87 -13.81
CA GLY A 199 10.80 -15.05 -13.70
C GLY A 199 10.24 -14.46 -12.40
N CYS A 200 9.64 -15.32 -11.57
CA CYS A 200 9.10 -14.95 -10.25
C CYS A 200 10.15 -14.84 -9.13
N HIS A 201 11.41 -15.21 -9.37
CA HIS A 201 12.52 -15.07 -8.43
C HIS A 201 13.22 -13.70 -8.54
N GLY A 202 12.73 -12.84 -9.45
CA GLY A 202 13.19 -11.46 -9.61
C GLY A 202 13.83 -11.17 -10.95
N GLY A 203 14.19 -9.92 -11.17
CA GLY A 203 14.71 -9.40 -12.43
C GLY A 203 14.84 -7.89 -12.42
N PHE A 204 15.03 -7.31 -13.60
CA PHE A 204 15.26 -5.88 -13.76
C PHE A 204 14.69 -5.32 -15.06
N MET A 205 14.20 -4.08 -15.02
CA MET A 205 13.49 -3.46 -16.15
C MET A 205 14.39 -3.31 -17.39
N GLU A 206 15.67 -2.98 -17.20
CA GLU A 206 16.65 -2.85 -18.30
C GLU A 206 16.93 -4.19 -19.00
N ALA A 207 16.85 -5.32 -18.28
CA ALA A 207 16.95 -6.65 -18.87
C ALA A 207 15.69 -7.00 -19.68
N ALA A 208 14.51 -6.61 -19.21
CA ALA A 208 13.28 -6.73 -19.97
C ALA A 208 13.32 -5.94 -21.29
N TYR A 209 13.77 -4.68 -21.27
CA TYR A 209 13.88 -3.87 -22.51
C TYR A 209 14.84 -4.50 -23.54
N ARG A 210 16.01 -5.01 -23.11
CA ARG A 210 16.92 -5.77 -24.00
C ARG A 210 16.23 -6.96 -24.66
N TYR A 211 15.50 -7.77 -23.88
CA TYR A 211 14.70 -8.87 -24.41
C TYR A 211 13.70 -8.38 -25.48
N ILE A 212 12.89 -7.36 -25.17
CA ILE A 212 11.84 -6.87 -26.09
C ILE A 212 12.45 -6.40 -27.42
N LYS A 213 13.58 -5.67 -27.36
CA LYS A 213 14.32 -5.21 -28.54
C LYS A 213 14.81 -6.37 -29.41
N GLU A 214 15.51 -7.34 -28.83
CA GLU A 214 16.13 -8.43 -29.59
C GLU A 214 15.14 -9.50 -30.04
N ASN A 215 14.07 -9.73 -29.26
CA ASN A 215 12.94 -10.58 -29.63
C ASN A 215 12.08 -9.96 -30.75
N GLY A 216 12.22 -8.65 -31.00
CA GLY A 216 11.48 -7.90 -32.01
C GLY A 216 10.05 -7.54 -31.59
N GLY A 217 9.77 -7.48 -30.28
CA GLY A 217 8.47 -7.11 -29.73
C GLY A 217 8.09 -7.85 -28.44
N ILE A 218 6.91 -7.52 -27.92
CA ILE A 218 6.29 -8.13 -26.75
C ILE A 218 4.79 -8.32 -27.02
N ASP A 219 4.22 -9.45 -26.60
CA ASP A 219 2.81 -9.77 -26.78
C ASP A 219 1.87 -8.88 -25.95
N THR A 220 0.63 -8.72 -26.40
CA THR A 220 -0.41 -8.07 -25.56
C THR A 220 -0.78 -8.94 -24.36
N GLU A 221 -1.20 -8.30 -23.26
CA GLU A 221 -1.76 -8.97 -22.09
C GLU A 221 -2.96 -9.86 -22.47
N LYS A 222 -3.78 -9.44 -23.44
CA LYS A 222 -4.93 -10.21 -23.92
C LYS A 222 -4.52 -11.51 -24.62
N SER A 223 -3.42 -11.51 -25.36
CA SER A 223 -2.92 -12.67 -26.11
C SER A 223 -2.06 -13.61 -25.26
N TYR A 224 -1.45 -13.09 -24.20
CA TYR A 224 -0.58 -13.83 -23.30
C TYR A 224 -0.84 -13.37 -21.84
N PRO A 225 -1.94 -13.83 -21.22
CA PRO A 225 -2.37 -13.32 -19.91
C PRO A 225 -1.40 -13.67 -18.77
N TYR A 226 -1.42 -12.85 -17.73
CA TYR A 226 -0.65 -13.04 -16.52
C TYR A 226 -1.13 -14.21 -15.66
N GLU A 227 -0.19 -15.04 -15.19
CA GLU A 227 -0.45 -16.29 -14.46
C GLU A 227 0.25 -16.39 -13.09
N ALA A 228 1.01 -15.35 -12.69
CA ALA A 228 1.71 -15.27 -11.40
C ALA A 228 2.66 -16.45 -11.07
N LYS A 229 3.21 -17.10 -12.10
CA LYS A 229 4.19 -18.20 -12.00
C LYS A 229 5.01 -18.30 -13.28
N GLU A 230 6.23 -18.80 -13.19
CA GLU A 230 7.06 -19.07 -14.36
C GLU A 230 6.55 -20.28 -15.16
N LYS A 231 6.64 -20.19 -16.49
CA LYS A 231 6.33 -21.25 -17.44
C LYS A 231 7.31 -21.20 -18.63
N GLN A 232 7.22 -22.19 -19.51
CA GLN A 232 7.88 -22.15 -20.81
C GLN A 232 7.43 -20.93 -21.63
N CYS A 233 8.35 -20.27 -22.32
CA CYS A 233 8.07 -19.15 -23.22
C CYS A 233 7.08 -19.53 -24.34
N ARG A 234 6.03 -18.71 -24.52
CA ARG A 234 4.96 -18.90 -25.54
C ARG A 234 4.75 -17.69 -26.46
N PHE A 235 5.78 -16.84 -26.62
CA PHE A 235 5.73 -15.63 -27.44
C PHE A 235 5.29 -15.91 -28.88
N LYS A 236 4.44 -15.04 -29.45
CA LYS A 236 3.93 -15.18 -30.83
C LYS A 236 4.06 -13.88 -31.61
N LYS A 237 4.86 -13.87 -32.67
CA LYS A 237 5.01 -12.70 -33.57
C LYS A 237 3.69 -12.09 -34.08
N GLY A 238 2.62 -12.88 -34.23
CA GLY A 238 1.29 -12.39 -34.61
C GLY A 238 0.47 -11.72 -33.50
N SER A 239 1.02 -11.61 -32.28
CA SER A 239 0.36 -11.12 -31.07
C SER A 239 1.06 -9.90 -30.44
N ILE A 240 2.08 -9.37 -31.11
CA ILE A 240 2.90 -8.23 -30.66
C ILE A 240 2.00 -7.00 -30.41
N GLY A 241 2.06 -6.47 -29.18
CA GLY A 241 1.42 -5.22 -28.78
C GLY A 241 2.32 -4.00 -28.91
N ALA A 242 3.63 -4.16 -28.69
CA ALA A 242 4.61 -3.08 -28.80
C ALA A 242 6.01 -3.62 -29.18
N ILE A 243 6.88 -2.71 -29.62
CA ILE A 243 8.29 -2.96 -29.90
C ILE A 243 9.16 -1.97 -29.11
N ASP A 244 10.41 -2.35 -28.86
CA ASP A 244 11.44 -1.50 -28.25
C ASP A 244 12.64 -1.37 -29.20
N SER A 245 13.29 -0.21 -29.18
CA SER A 245 14.51 0.09 -29.94
C SER A 245 15.75 0.25 -29.03
N GLY A 246 15.57 0.18 -27.71
CA GLY A 246 16.58 0.33 -26.67
C GLY A 246 16.03 1.19 -25.54
N TYR A 247 16.81 1.43 -24.49
CA TYR A 247 16.34 2.18 -23.33
C TYR A 247 17.32 3.29 -22.94
N LYS A 248 16.80 4.25 -22.17
CA LYS A 248 17.58 5.27 -21.48
C LYS A 248 17.46 5.10 -19.97
N HIS A 249 18.57 5.33 -19.28
CA HIS A 249 18.59 5.44 -17.83
C HIS A 249 18.67 6.90 -17.40
N ILE A 250 18.00 7.25 -16.31
CA ILE A 250 18.18 8.54 -15.63
C ILE A 250 19.50 8.47 -14.82
N PRO A 251 20.25 9.57 -14.67
CA PRO A 251 21.38 9.64 -13.74
C PRO A 251 21.01 9.16 -12.33
N PHE A 252 21.90 8.39 -11.70
CA PHE A 252 21.64 7.74 -10.41
C PHE A 252 21.32 8.79 -9.31
N GLY A 253 20.12 8.71 -8.75
CA GLY A 253 19.68 9.52 -7.61
C GLY A 253 19.25 10.95 -7.97
N ASP A 254 19.24 11.29 -9.26
CA ASP A 254 18.89 12.64 -9.72
C ASP A 254 17.36 12.81 -9.84
N GLU A 255 16.76 13.37 -8.79
CA GLU A 255 15.32 13.65 -8.73
C GLU A 255 14.88 14.71 -9.77
N GLU A 256 15.73 15.67 -10.16
CA GLU A 256 15.35 16.70 -11.15
C GLU A 256 15.48 16.18 -12.59
N ALA A 257 16.50 15.36 -12.89
CA ALA A 257 16.56 14.65 -14.16
C ALA A 257 15.38 13.67 -14.32
N LEU A 258 15.00 12.95 -13.25
CA LEU A 258 13.79 12.12 -13.25
C LEU A 258 12.53 12.96 -13.50
N LYS A 259 12.40 14.13 -12.87
CA LYS A 259 11.24 15.03 -13.02
C LYS A 259 11.12 15.54 -14.45
N LYS A 260 12.24 15.93 -15.07
CA LYS A 260 12.29 16.33 -16.48
C LYS A 260 11.98 15.18 -17.42
N ALA A 261 12.47 13.97 -17.15
CA ALA A 261 12.12 12.78 -17.91
C ALA A 261 10.61 12.49 -17.81
N VAL A 262 10.04 12.45 -16.60
CA VAL A 262 8.59 12.25 -16.41
C VAL A 262 7.78 13.33 -17.14
N ALA A 263 8.22 14.60 -17.11
CA ALA A 263 7.52 15.68 -17.80
C ALA A 263 7.55 15.60 -19.34
N THR A 264 8.71 15.23 -19.90
CA THR A 264 8.98 15.35 -21.36
C THR A 264 8.88 14.02 -22.10
N ILE A 265 8.98 12.90 -21.39
CA ILE A 265 9.09 11.54 -21.97
C ILE A 265 7.88 10.66 -21.61
N GLY A 266 7.21 10.81 -20.47
CA GLY A 266 6.12 9.92 -20.09
C GLY A 266 6.36 9.18 -18.78
N PRO A 267 5.61 8.09 -18.52
CA PRO A 267 5.88 7.20 -17.40
C PRO A 267 7.31 6.62 -17.43
N VAL A 268 7.95 6.56 -16.26
CA VAL A 268 9.33 6.06 -16.09
C VAL A 268 9.33 4.92 -15.08
N ALA A 269 9.95 3.79 -15.42
CA ALA A 269 10.08 2.65 -14.52
C ALA A 269 11.21 2.91 -13.51
N VAL A 270 10.97 2.63 -12.24
CA VAL A 270 11.93 2.85 -11.15
C VAL A 270 11.99 1.64 -10.21
N ALA A 271 13.12 1.42 -9.57
CA ALA A 271 13.19 0.56 -8.39
C ALA A 271 13.20 1.42 -7.11
N ILE A 272 12.58 0.91 -6.06
CA ILE A 272 12.48 1.53 -4.72
C ILE A 272 12.80 0.52 -3.63
N ASP A 273 13.22 1.01 -2.47
CA ASP A 273 13.16 0.24 -1.22
C ASP A 273 11.73 0.28 -0.67
N CYS A 274 11.08 -0.88 -0.57
CA CYS A 274 9.74 -1.00 -0.04
C CYS A 274 9.65 -1.96 1.17
N ASN A 275 10.79 -2.42 1.71
CA ASN A 275 10.83 -3.47 2.73
C ASN A 275 10.53 -2.94 4.15
N HIS A 276 9.48 -2.13 4.28
CA HIS A 276 9.06 -1.45 5.50
C HIS A 276 7.58 -1.75 5.76
N PRO A 277 7.16 -2.09 7.00
CA PRO A 277 5.75 -2.32 7.33
C PRO A 277 4.83 -1.14 7.00
N SER A 278 5.39 0.09 7.02
CA SER A 278 4.75 1.33 6.62
C SER A 278 4.38 1.36 5.13
N PHE A 279 5.20 0.78 4.24
CA PHE A 279 4.93 0.68 2.82
C PHE A 279 3.85 -0.37 2.53
N PHE A 280 4.01 -1.59 3.07
CA PHE A 280 3.04 -2.67 2.86
C PHE A 280 1.62 -2.28 3.33
N ASN A 281 1.50 -1.49 4.40
CA ASN A 281 0.21 -1.01 4.90
C ASN A 281 -0.13 0.43 4.49
N TYR A 282 0.58 1.05 3.54
CA TYR A 282 0.28 2.41 3.06
C TYR A 282 -1.18 2.51 2.58
N LYS A 283 -1.86 3.60 2.96
CA LYS A 283 -3.25 3.87 2.54
C LYS A 283 -3.43 5.16 1.75
N SER A 284 -2.95 6.30 2.25
CA SER A 284 -3.07 7.60 1.57
C SER A 284 -2.11 8.64 2.15
N GLY A 285 -1.86 9.72 1.40
CA GLY A 285 -0.97 10.82 1.81
C GLY A 285 0.41 10.73 1.17
N VAL A 286 1.33 11.62 1.56
CA VAL A 286 2.70 11.60 0.99
C VAL A 286 3.57 10.68 1.85
N TYR A 287 3.91 9.51 1.30
CA TYR A 287 4.74 8.50 1.94
C TYR A 287 6.19 8.98 2.05
N PHE A 288 6.68 9.05 3.28
CA PHE A 288 8.08 9.32 3.62
C PHE A 288 8.49 8.27 4.67
N GLU A 289 9.67 7.67 4.51
CA GLU A 289 10.18 6.70 5.46
C GLU A 289 11.62 7.02 5.82
N SER A 290 11.83 7.29 7.11
CA SER A 290 13.11 7.71 7.67
C SER A 290 14.20 6.65 7.56
N THR A 291 13.82 5.37 7.48
CA THR A 291 14.73 4.22 7.39
C THR A 291 14.89 3.66 5.97
N CYS A 292 14.29 4.31 4.96
CA CYS A 292 14.39 3.85 3.58
C CYS A 292 15.81 3.97 3.01
N SER A 293 16.26 2.96 2.27
CA SER A 293 17.52 3.01 1.56
C SER A 293 17.41 3.72 0.21
N GLU A 294 18.34 4.62 -0.08
CA GLU A 294 18.52 5.15 -1.44
C GLU A 294 19.16 4.12 -2.40
N ARG A 295 19.82 3.07 -1.88
CA ARG A 295 20.64 2.13 -2.68
C ARG A 295 20.05 0.73 -2.74
N ASN A 296 19.51 0.22 -1.65
CA ASN A 296 19.06 -1.17 -1.51
C ASN A 296 17.60 -1.34 -1.98
N THR A 297 17.32 -0.92 -3.22
CA THR A 297 15.99 -1.01 -3.81
C THR A 297 15.64 -2.46 -4.16
N ASN A 298 14.43 -2.90 -3.79
CA ASN A 298 14.00 -4.30 -3.80
C ASN A 298 12.65 -4.51 -4.51
N HIS A 299 11.92 -3.44 -4.86
CA HIS A 299 10.64 -3.50 -5.56
C HIS A 299 10.61 -2.52 -6.73
N ALA A 300 9.93 -2.86 -7.82
CA ALA A 300 9.88 -2.05 -9.03
C ALA A 300 8.46 -1.53 -9.28
N VAL A 301 8.38 -0.25 -9.62
CA VAL A 301 7.14 0.51 -9.76
C VAL A 301 7.27 1.51 -10.91
N LEU A 302 6.17 2.17 -11.27
CA LEU A 302 6.13 3.11 -12.39
C LEU A 302 5.79 4.52 -11.90
N VAL A 303 6.71 5.47 -12.05
CA VAL A 303 6.43 6.88 -11.84
C VAL A 303 5.60 7.37 -13.02
N VAL A 304 4.34 7.73 -12.77
CA VAL A 304 3.37 8.21 -13.78
C VAL A 304 3.13 9.71 -13.67
N GLY A 305 3.84 10.41 -12.79
CA GLY A 305 3.63 11.82 -12.54
C GLY A 305 4.34 12.33 -11.30
N TYR A 306 4.07 13.58 -10.97
CA TYR A 306 4.53 14.25 -9.76
C TYR A 306 3.65 15.47 -9.47
N GLY A 307 3.74 16.01 -8.26
CA GLY A 307 3.08 17.25 -7.89
C GLY A 307 3.51 17.73 -6.51
N THR A 308 2.64 18.52 -5.89
CA THR A 308 2.75 19.02 -4.51
C THR A 308 1.39 18.84 -3.85
N SER A 309 1.34 18.31 -2.63
CA SER A 309 0.08 18.09 -1.91
C SER A 309 -0.53 19.41 -1.41
N LYS A 310 -1.79 19.39 -0.96
CA LYS A 310 -2.46 20.59 -0.41
C LYS A 310 -1.75 21.14 0.84
N GLU A 311 -1.04 20.26 1.53
CA GLU A 311 -0.24 20.51 2.73
C GLU A 311 1.19 20.99 2.40
N GLY A 312 1.52 21.16 1.11
CA GLY A 312 2.84 21.62 0.65
C GLY A 312 3.90 20.53 0.55
N HIS A 313 3.52 19.25 0.47
CA HIS A 313 4.48 18.15 0.36
C HIS A 313 4.67 17.71 -1.10
N ASP A 314 5.87 17.91 -1.62
CA ASP A 314 6.29 17.44 -2.94
C ASP A 314 6.26 15.91 -3.03
N TYR A 315 5.66 15.39 -4.10
CA TYR A 315 5.53 13.94 -4.33
C TYR A 315 5.78 13.50 -5.77
N TRP A 316 6.21 12.24 -5.88
CA TRP A 316 6.12 11.38 -7.06
C TRP A 316 4.79 10.65 -7.05
N LEU A 317 4.05 10.65 -8.16
CA LEU A 317 2.85 9.84 -8.32
C LEU A 317 3.25 8.49 -8.94
N VAL A 318 3.09 7.42 -8.18
CA VAL A 318 3.66 6.10 -8.49
C VAL A 318 2.55 5.06 -8.59
N LYS A 319 2.51 4.33 -9.70
CA LYS A 319 1.67 3.15 -9.93
C LYS A 319 2.36 1.91 -9.39
N ASN A 320 1.68 1.16 -8.53
CA ASN A 320 2.15 -0.12 -7.99
C ASN A 320 1.48 -1.31 -8.73
N SER A 321 2.01 -2.51 -8.53
CA SER A 321 1.58 -3.78 -9.12
C SER A 321 0.91 -4.73 -8.11
N TRP A 322 0.29 -4.19 -7.06
CA TRP A 322 -0.31 -4.95 -5.94
C TRP A 322 -1.85 -4.90 -5.91
N GLY A 323 -2.47 -4.61 -7.07
CA GLY A 323 -3.93 -4.46 -7.19
C GLY A 323 -4.46 -3.14 -6.61
N THR A 324 -5.74 -2.87 -6.88
CA THR A 324 -6.40 -1.60 -6.50
C THR A 324 -6.77 -1.50 -5.03
N SER A 325 -6.76 -2.60 -4.27
CA SER A 325 -7.06 -2.62 -2.83
C SER A 325 -5.97 -1.96 -1.98
N TRP A 326 -4.73 -1.94 -2.46
CA TRP A 326 -3.59 -1.33 -1.79
C TRP A 326 -3.48 0.17 -2.08
N GLY A 327 -3.09 0.97 -1.08
CA GLY A 327 -2.89 2.41 -1.24
C GLY A 327 -4.10 3.19 -1.77
N GLU A 328 -3.80 4.15 -2.66
CA GLU A 328 -4.72 5.07 -3.30
C GLU A 328 -5.19 4.47 -4.64
N ASN A 329 -6.02 3.44 -4.57
CA ASN A 329 -6.49 2.65 -5.72
C ASN A 329 -5.34 2.01 -6.52
N GLY A 330 -4.33 1.48 -5.83
CA GLY A 330 -3.12 0.90 -6.43
C GLY A 330 -2.00 1.90 -6.71
N TYR A 331 -2.15 3.16 -6.30
CA TYR A 331 -1.14 4.20 -6.40
C TYR A 331 -0.61 4.61 -5.02
N ILE A 332 0.59 5.20 -5.02
CA ILE A 332 1.22 5.82 -3.86
C ILE A 332 1.81 7.18 -4.26
N ARG A 333 1.72 8.16 -3.35
CA ARG A 333 2.43 9.43 -3.48
C ARG A 333 3.70 9.35 -2.66
N MET A 334 4.85 9.07 -3.28
CA MET A 334 6.14 8.97 -2.56
C MET A 334 6.78 10.35 -2.45
N ALA A 335 7.42 10.67 -1.33
CA ALA A 335 8.06 11.96 -1.11
C ALA A 335 9.11 12.27 -2.19
N ARG A 336 9.02 13.45 -2.80
CA ARG A 336 9.96 13.99 -3.79
C ARG A 336 10.78 15.12 -3.19
N SER A 337 12.00 15.32 -3.68
CA SER A 337 12.93 16.36 -3.21
C SER A 337 13.24 16.21 -1.71
N LYS A 338 13.35 14.95 -1.27
CA LYS A 338 13.56 14.53 0.14
C LYS A 338 14.73 13.57 0.24
N LYS A 339 15.86 13.95 -0.38
CA LYS A 339 17.08 13.13 -0.49
C LYS A 339 16.78 11.77 -1.15
N ASN A 340 16.11 11.78 -2.31
CA ASN A 340 15.86 10.55 -3.08
C ASN A 340 15.22 9.43 -2.21
N ASN A 341 14.25 9.79 -1.36
CA ASN A 341 13.65 8.92 -0.35
C ASN A 341 13.22 7.56 -0.95
N CYS A 342 13.70 6.46 -0.38
CA CYS A 342 13.51 5.08 -0.87
C CYS A 342 14.13 4.78 -2.25
N GLY A 343 15.03 5.61 -2.77
CA GLY A 343 15.78 5.35 -4.01
C GLY A 343 15.00 5.57 -5.31
N VAL A 344 13.90 6.34 -5.30
CA VAL A 344 13.01 6.54 -6.46
C VAL A 344 13.74 6.98 -7.74
N ALA A 345 14.81 7.78 -7.64
CA ALA A 345 15.65 8.21 -8.77
C ALA A 345 16.94 7.39 -8.95
N SER A 346 17.24 6.43 -8.08
CA SER A 346 18.47 5.62 -8.13
C SER A 346 18.54 4.71 -9.35
N TYR A 347 17.42 4.05 -9.67
CA TYR A 347 17.32 3.03 -10.71
C TYR A 347 16.16 3.30 -11.66
N ALA A 348 16.11 4.52 -12.18
CA ALA A 348 15.08 4.97 -13.10
C ALA A 348 15.47 4.77 -14.58
N SER A 349 14.55 4.23 -15.39
CA SER A 349 14.77 3.96 -16.82
C SER A 349 13.46 3.92 -17.63
N TYR A 350 13.57 4.16 -18.94
CA TYR A 350 12.43 4.09 -19.86
C TYR A 350 12.86 3.51 -21.23
N PRO A 351 11.98 2.77 -21.93
CA PRO A 351 12.23 2.22 -23.26
C PRO A 351 12.07 3.27 -24.37
N LEU A 352 12.50 2.97 -25.58
CA LEU A 352 12.48 3.86 -26.74
C LEU A 352 11.70 3.20 -27.88
N VAL A 353 10.63 3.84 -28.36
CA VAL A 353 9.67 3.22 -29.28
C VAL A 353 9.80 3.64 -30.74
#